data_AF-A0A1Q7X749-F1
#
_entry.id   AF-A0A1Q7X749-F1
#
_cell.length_a   1.000
_cell.length_b   1.000
_cell.length_c   1.000
_cell.angle_alpha   90.00
_cell.angle_beta   90.00
_cell.angle_gamma   90.00
#
_symmetry.space_group_name_H-M   'P 1'
#
loop_
_entity.id
_entity.type
_entity.pdbx_description
1 polymer ?
#
loop_
_entity_poly.entity_id
_entity_poly.type
_entity_poly.pdbx_seq_one_letter_code
_entity_poly.pdbx_strand_id
1 'polypeptide(L)'
;MSSTHRGASRSGTIKPAYLIAGTDDGKIDAALSRLRARAEREGGPGALESFAAEAGQGPPDAEALIAAIPSMSLMAPRRYLLADGVERWTAKQAEPVMAALGALPPDLTLVLVARESPPKTKAPSGIAEAVEGAGGEVLRYRAPRTRDLPARLVAEASQRGFRLEPAAARLLVERLGESTLRLANELERLALWAGSDGEVTVADLAAMVADTSEEAVWTVSDAILARDPGAAIGATDRLATQGEAVTPLVYQVARRLREAHAALLELEAGSSQREVEGRLRMHPYAAKMLMRRLRGASPADLRAATCVVADLEWWTRGGSEYPDDVALTLAVRRPPARFTRRAARVFLRAPLFECSAPFRTALSIRDSSCRCSSATVPESLDSTARSRRRKWVLTALWRRRFSSRSRSDRWMRLRCEAMLAIGRPATIAAAARTPGATSAG
;
A
#
# COMPACT_ATOMS: atom_id res chain seq x y z
N MET A 1 20.66 8.51 -37.15
CA MET A 1 19.80 7.48 -37.78
C MET A 1 18.62 7.24 -36.86
N SER A 2 17.58 8.03 -37.08
CA SER A 2 16.41 8.17 -36.22
C SER A 2 15.37 7.11 -36.60
N SER A 3 15.01 6.21 -35.69
CA SER A 3 13.84 5.35 -35.89
C SER A 3 12.60 6.06 -35.38
N THR A 4 11.86 6.61 -36.34
CA THR A 4 10.55 7.22 -36.17
C THR A 4 9.56 6.13 -35.76
N HIS A 5 9.01 6.22 -34.55
CA HIS A 5 7.82 5.44 -34.16
C HIS A 5 6.65 5.90 -35.03
N ARG A 6 6.32 5.11 -36.06
CA ARG A 6 5.07 5.25 -36.82
C ARG A 6 3.88 5.04 -35.89
N GLY A 7 2.88 5.90 -36.05
CA GLY A 7 1.62 5.87 -35.29
C GLY A 7 0.92 4.52 -35.36
N ALA A 8 0.31 4.14 -34.25
CA ALA A 8 -0.57 2.99 -34.17
C ALA A 8 -1.79 3.21 -35.07
N SER A 9 -1.90 2.34 -36.07
CA SER A 9 -2.94 2.17 -37.08
C SER A 9 -4.38 2.44 -36.62
N ARG A 10 -5.10 3.32 -37.37
CA ARG A 10 -6.56 3.29 -37.51
C ARG A 10 -6.90 2.10 -38.44
N SER A 11 -7.73 1.17 -37.93
CA SER A 11 -8.33 0.00 -38.60
C SER A 11 -7.40 -1.07 -39.21
N GLY A 12 -6.61 -1.74 -38.36
CA GLY A 12 -5.98 -3.02 -38.72
C GLY A 12 -6.84 -4.24 -38.32
N THR A 13 -6.87 -5.26 -39.19
CA THR A 13 -7.42 -6.59 -38.92
C THR A 13 -6.84 -7.15 -37.60
N ILE A 14 -7.69 -7.66 -36.71
CA ILE A 14 -7.25 -8.30 -35.45
C ILE A 14 -6.50 -9.61 -35.78
N LYS A 15 -5.38 -9.86 -35.10
CA LYS A 15 -4.58 -11.09 -35.27
C LYS A 15 -5.10 -12.24 -34.37
N PRO A 16 -4.76 -13.49 -34.68
CA PRO A 16 -5.18 -14.65 -33.87
C PRO A 16 -4.54 -14.68 -32.48
N ALA A 17 -3.35 -14.12 -32.30
CA ALA A 17 -2.67 -14.09 -31.01
C ALA A 17 -1.92 -12.78 -30.74
N TYR A 18 -1.87 -12.37 -29.48
CA TYR A 18 -1.06 -11.24 -29.01
C TYR A 18 -0.29 -11.59 -27.74
N LEU A 19 0.98 -11.18 -27.69
CA LEU A 19 1.73 -11.06 -26.44
C LEU A 19 1.91 -9.57 -26.14
N ILE A 20 1.26 -9.08 -25.09
CA ILE A 20 1.46 -7.73 -24.57
C ILE A 20 2.45 -7.82 -23.41
N ALA A 21 3.67 -7.37 -23.61
CA ALA A 21 4.73 -7.51 -22.61
C ALA A 21 5.42 -6.17 -22.31
N GLY A 22 5.93 -6.02 -21.10
CA GLY A 22 6.92 -4.97 -20.80
C GLY A 22 6.76 -4.36 -19.42
N THR A 23 7.46 -3.25 -19.22
CA THR A 23 7.62 -2.59 -17.91
C THR A 23 6.69 -1.40 -17.69
N ASP A 24 5.94 -0.97 -18.71
CA ASP A 24 5.01 0.19 -18.63
C ASP A 24 3.57 -0.27 -18.37
N ASP A 25 3.23 -0.51 -17.11
CA ASP A 25 1.90 -0.97 -16.69
C ASP A 25 0.77 -0.07 -17.22
N GLY A 26 0.97 1.26 -17.23
CA GLY A 26 -0.03 2.20 -17.72
C GLY A 26 -0.35 2.01 -19.21
N LYS A 27 0.67 1.75 -20.05
CA LYS A 27 0.44 1.46 -21.48
C LYS A 27 -0.16 0.09 -21.70
N ILE A 28 0.21 -0.90 -20.90
CA ILE A 28 -0.40 -2.23 -20.91
C ILE A 28 -1.89 -2.09 -20.60
N ASP A 29 -2.25 -1.40 -19.52
CA ASP A 29 -3.63 -1.17 -19.11
C ASP A 29 -4.43 -0.39 -20.16
N ALA A 30 -3.83 0.62 -20.79
CA ALA A 30 -4.44 1.34 -21.89
C ALA A 30 -4.67 0.45 -23.13
N ALA A 31 -3.74 -0.45 -23.44
CA ALA A 31 -3.90 -1.43 -24.52
C ALA A 31 -5.02 -2.45 -24.20
N LEU A 32 -5.09 -2.93 -22.97
CA LEU A 32 -6.16 -3.83 -22.51
C LEU A 32 -7.53 -3.16 -22.50
N SER A 33 -7.60 -1.88 -22.15
CA SER A 33 -8.83 -1.09 -22.21
C SER A 33 -9.35 -0.97 -23.65
N ARG A 34 -8.44 -0.69 -24.61
CA ARG A 34 -8.79 -0.70 -26.05
C ARG A 34 -9.21 -2.08 -26.55
N LEU A 35 -8.55 -3.14 -26.09
CA LEU A 35 -8.91 -4.52 -26.43
C LEU A 35 -10.31 -4.87 -25.93
N ARG A 36 -10.63 -4.58 -24.66
CA ARG A 36 -11.96 -4.81 -24.08
C ARG A 36 -13.05 -4.07 -24.86
N ALA A 37 -12.85 -2.79 -25.13
CA ALA A 37 -13.79 -1.99 -25.92
C ALA A 37 -13.95 -2.48 -27.38
N ARG A 38 -12.91 -3.11 -27.95
CA ARG A 38 -12.99 -3.75 -29.27
C ARG A 38 -13.74 -5.07 -29.20
N ALA A 39 -13.44 -5.91 -28.21
CA ALA A 39 -14.07 -7.21 -28.00
C ALA A 39 -15.59 -7.06 -27.81
N GLU A 40 -16.01 -6.11 -26.98
CA GLU A 40 -17.43 -5.81 -26.78
C GLU A 40 -18.12 -5.32 -28.06
N ARG A 41 -17.43 -4.53 -28.87
CA ARG A 41 -17.96 -4.03 -30.15
C ARG A 41 -18.09 -5.13 -31.21
N GLU A 42 -17.12 -6.03 -31.29
CA GLU A 42 -17.10 -7.10 -32.29
C GLU A 42 -17.96 -8.30 -31.86
N GLY A 43 -17.97 -8.66 -30.58
CA GLY A 43 -18.58 -9.87 -30.07
C GLY A 43 -19.77 -9.68 -29.11
N GLY A 44 -20.09 -8.44 -28.73
CA GLY A 44 -21.12 -8.13 -27.73
C GLY A 44 -20.67 -8.32 -26.27
N PRO A 45 -21.60 -8.15 -25.31
CA PRO A 45 -21.32 -8.35 -23.90
C PRO A 45 -20.81 -9.77 -23.61
N GLY A 46 -19.69 -9.89 -22.91
CA GLY A 46 -19.09 -11.18 -22.56
C GLY A 46 -18.23 -11.83 -23.66
N ALA A 47 -17.96 -11.12 -24.77
CA ALA A 47 -17.06 -11.62 -25.83
C ALA A 47 -15.60 -11.83 -25.38
N LEU A 48 -15.20 -11.18 -24.27
CA LEU A 48 -13.88 -11.33 -23.67
C LEU A 48 -13.98 -12.13 -22.37
N GLU A 49 -13.31 -13.27 -22.36
CA GLU A 49 -13.15 -14.16 -21.22
C GLU A 49 -11.75 -13.97 -20.61
N SER A 50 -11.67 -13.79 -19.29
CA SER A 50 -10.44 -13.45 -18.59
C SER A 50 -10.04 -14.54 -17.60
N PHE A 51 -8.83 -15.08 -17.74
CA PHE A 51 -8.27 -16.20 -16.97
C PHE A 51 -7.29 -15.73 -15.89
N ALA A 52 -7.56 -14.57 -15.28
CA ALA A 52 -6.70 -14.02 -14.23
C ALA A 52 -6.73 -14.90 -12.97
N ALA A 53 -5.67 -14.84 -12.15
CA ALA A 53 -5.61 -15.57 -10.89
C ALA A 53 -6.78 -15.22 -9.95
N GLU A 54 -7.38 -16.23 -9.33
CA GLU A 54 -8.41 -16.03 -8.30
C GLU A 54 -7.84 -15.18 -7.15
N ALA A 55 -8.59 -14.16 -6.71
CA ALA A 55 -8.17 -13.16 -5.73
C ALA A 55 -6.88 -12.36 -6.07
N GLY A 56 -6.43 -12.37 -7.34
CA GLY A 56 -5.27 -11.61 -7.81
C GLY A 56 -3.91 -12.13 -7.32
N GLN A 57 -3.88 -13.26 -6.62
CA GLN A 57 -2.67 -13.90 -6.11
C GLN A 57 -2.42 -15.21 -6.86
N GLY A 58 -1.33 -15.27 -7.62
CA GLY A 58 -0.92 -16.47 -8.38
C GLY A 58 -0.79 -16.23 -9.89
N PRO A 59 -0.41 -17.27 -10.65
CA PRO A 59 -0.45 -17.25 -12.11
C PRO A 59 -1.87 -17.38 -12.65
N PRO A 60 -2.13 -16.90 -13.89
CA PRO A 60 -3.39 -17.17 -14.58
C PRO A 60 -3.60 -18.68 -14.80
N ASP A 61 -4.85 -19.13 -14.88
CA ASP A 61 -5.18 -20.55 -15.04
C ASP A 61 -4.91 -21.01 -16.48
N ALA A 62 -3.76 -21.66 -16.68
CA ALA A 62 -3.32 -22.16 -17.97
C ALA A 62 -4.20 -23.33 -18.47
N GLU A 63 -4.67 -24.20 -17.58
CA GLU A 63 -5.47 -25.37 -17.97
C GLU A 63 -6.87 -24.94 -18.41
N ALA A 64 -7.51 -24.04 -17.66
CA ALA A 64 -8.80 -23.48 -18.04
C ALA A 64 -8.69 -22.68 -19.34
N LEU A 65 -7.62 -21.91 -19.53
CA LEU A 65 -7.37 -21.18 -20.78
C LEU A 65 -7.30 -22.14 -21.98
N ILE A 66 -6.55 -23.23 -21.87
CA ILE A 66 -6.42 -24.23 -22.94
C ILE A 66 -7.77 -24.91 -23.22
N ALA A 67 -8.50 -25.28 -22.16
CA ALA A 67 -9.82 -25.90 -22.29
C ALA A 67 -10.85 -24.98 -22.97
N ALA A 68 -10.68 -23.66 -22.85
CA ALA A 68 -11.56 -22.68 -23.48
C ALA A 68 -11.27 -22.44 -24.98
N ILE A 69 -10.05 -22.75 -25.48
CA ILE A 69 -9.67 -22.55 -26.89
C ILE A 69 -10.62 -23.24 -27.88
N PRO A 70 -10.95 -24.56 -27.75
CA PRO A 70 -11.81 -25.24 -28.72
C PRO A 70 -13.30 -24.89 -28.59
N SER A 71 -13.71 -24.17 -27.54
CA SER A 71 -15.13 -23.87 -27.35
C SER A 71 -15.64 -22.88 -28.41
N MET A 72 -16.84 -23.14 -28.94
CA MET A 72 -17.48 -22.25 -29.91
C MET A 72 -18.34 -21.22 -29.20
N SER A 73 -18.43 -20.00 -29.74
CA SER A 73 -19.44 -19.04 -29.29
C SER A 73 -20.71 -19.21 -30.11
N LEU A 74 -21.84 -19.23 -29.42
CA LEU A 74 -23.17 -19.21 -30.05
C LEU A 74 -23.65 -17.79 -30.37
N MET A 75 -23.03 -16.77 -29.78
CA MET A 75 -23.53 -15.38 -29.78
C MET A 75 -22.55 -14.35 -30.34
N ALA A 76 -21.24 -14.64 -30.30
CA ALA A 76 -20.20 -13.71 -30.69
C ALA A 76 -19.53 -14.17 -31.99
N PRO A 77 -19.47 -13.34 -33.05
CA PRO A 77 -18.77 -13.68 -34.29
C PRO A 77 -17.25 -13.82 -34.11
N ARG A 78 -16.70 -13.30 -33.00
CA ARG A 78 -15.30 -13.47 -32.60
C ARG A 78 -15.20 -13.51 -31.08
N ARG A 79 -14.40 -14.44 -30.55
CA ARG A 79 -14.11 -14.60 -29.11
C ARG A 79 -12.74 -14.06 -28.77
N TYR A 80 -12.60 -13.55 -27.55
CA TYR A 80 -11.33 -13.09 -26.99
C TYR A 80 -11.03 -13.83 -25.70
N LEU A 81 -9.87 -14.47 -25.60
CA LEU A 81 -9.38 -15.03 -24.34
C LEU A 81 -8.21 -14.20 -23.85
N LEU A 82 -8.23 -13.81 -22.58
CA LEU A 82 -7.20 -12.96 -21.98
C LEU A 82 -6.59 -13.65 -20.76
N ALA A 83 -5.27 -13.85 -20.77
CA ALA A 83 -4.51 -14.26 -19.60
C ALA A 83 -3.56 -13.12 -19.19
N ASP A 84 -3.82 -12.49 -18.04
CA ASP A 84 -2.95 -11.44 -17.47
C ASP A 84 -2.09 -12.02 -16.34
N GLY A 85 -0.78 -11.74 -16.38
CA GLY A 85 0.19 -12.23 -15.41
C GLY A 85 0.96 -13.48 -15.85
N VAL A 86 1.15 -13.70 -17.16
CA VAL A 86 1.79 -14.93 -17.69
C VAL A 86 3.27 -15.05 -17.30
N GLU A 87 3.91 -13.96 -16.86
CA GLU A 87 5.27 -13.99 -16.30
C GLU A 87 5.40 -14.85 -15.03
N ARG A 88 4.28 -15.23 -14.43
CA ARG A 88 4.21 -16.08 -13.23
C ARG A 88 4.09 -17.57 -13.56
N TRP A 89 3.88 -17.93 -14.83
CA TRP A 89 3.82 -19.33 -15.23
C TRP A 89 5.17 -20.02 -15.06
N THR A 90 5.11 -21.27 -14.61
CA THR A 90 6.22 -22.20 -14.74
C THR A 90 6.33 -22.72 -16.17
N ALA A 91 7.48 -23.30 -16.55
CA ALA A 91 7.64 -23.94 -17.86
C ALA A 91 6.55 -24.97 -18.14
N LYS A 92 6.19 -25.80 -17.15
CA LYS A 92 5.13 -26.81 -17.24
C LYS A 92 3.74 -26.24 -17.56
N GLN A 93 3.49 -24.97 -17.20
CA GLN A 93 2.23 -24.28 -17.49
C GLN A 93 2.29 -23.55 -18.85
N ALA A 94 3.44 -22.95 -19.18
CA ALA A 94 3.59 -22.19 -20.41
C ALA A 94 3.70 -23.07 -21.67
N GLU A 95 4.41 -24.21 -21.58
CA GLU A 95 4.64 -25.13 -22.72
C GLU A 95 3.32 -25.62 -23.37
N PRO A 96 2.31 -26.09 -22.61
CA PRO A 96 1.04 -26.49 -23.21
C PRO A 96 0.27 -25.34 -23.88
N VAL A 97 0.32 -24.13 -23.32
CA VAL A 97 -0.30 -22.94 -23.92
C VAL A 97 0.39 -22.58 -25.23
N MET A 98 1.72 -22.64 -25.26
CA MET A 98 2.50 -22.39 -26.49
C MET A 98 2.19 -23.41 -27.58
N ALA A 99 2.01 -24.69 -27.23
CA ALA A 99 1.58 -25.71 -28.18
C ALA A 99 0.17 -25.43 -28.74
N ALA A 100 -0.75 -24.97 -27.89
CA ALA A 100 -2.12 -24.67 -28.30
C ALA A 100 -2.24 -23.47 -29.27
N LEU A 101 -1.26 -22.55 -29.28
CA LEU A 101 -1.20 -21.43 -30.23
C LEU A 101 -1.18 -21.89 -31.70
N GLY A 102 -0.64 -23.07 -31.99
CA GLY A 102 -0.56 -23.61 -33.35
C GLY A 102 -1.91 -24.07 -33.93
N ALA A 103 -2.96 -24.17 -33.11
CA ALA A 103 -4.27 -24.69 -33.50
C ALA A 103 -5.43 -23.77 -33.10
N LEU A 104 -5.20 -22.46 -33.08
CA LEU A 104 -6.25 -21.49 -32.74
C LEU A 104 -7.37 -21.47 -33.81
N PRO A 105 -8.65 -21.53 -33.40
CA PRO A 105 -9.76 -21.30 -34.31
C PRO A 105 -9.68 -19.92 -35.01
N PRO A 106 -10.17 -19.78 -36.25
CA PRO A 106 -10.10 -18.52 -37.02
C PRO A 106 -10.86 -17.35 -36.35
N ASP A 107 -11.84 -17.70 -35.52
CA ASP A 107 -12.78 -16.78 -34.86
C ASP A 107 -12.35 -16.47 -33.42
N LEU A 108 -11.13 -16.85 -33.05
CA LEU A 108 -10.55 -16.65 -31.73
C LEU A 108 -9.38 -15.68 -31.79
N THR A 109 -9.31 -14.78 -30.82
CA THR A 109 -8.09 -14.01 -30.53
C THR A 109 -7.63 -14.31 -29.11
N LEU A 110 -6.43 -14.88 -28.97
CA LEU A 110 -5.80 -15.14 -27.67
C LEU A 110 -4.85 -14.00 -27.31
N VAL A 111 -4.99 -13.43 -26.11
CA VAL A 111 -4.15 -12.35 -25.60
C VAL A 111 -3.47 -12.78 -24.31
N LEU A 112 -2.14 -12.76 -24.34
CA LEU A 112 -1.26 -13.09 -23.23
C LEU A 112 -0.60 -11.79 -22.75
N VAL A 113 -0.62 -11.51 -21.45
CA VAL A 113 -0.03 -10.28 -20.88
C VAL A 113 1.06 -10.63 -19.88
N ALA A 114 2.25 -10.09 -20.11
CA ALA A 114 3.40 -10.23 -19.22
C ALA A 114 3.84 -8.87 -18.67
N ARG A 115 3.73 -8.68 -17.35
CA ARG A 115 4.18 -7.45 -16.67
C ARG A 115 5.61 -7.65 -16.19
N GLU A 116 6.56 -7.20 -17.00
CA GLU A 116 7.97 -7.49 -16.82
C GLU A 116 8.62 -6.56 -15.79
N SER A 117 9.54 -7.11 -15.00
CA SER A 117 10.45 -6.37 -14.14
C SER A 117 11.87 -6.97 -14.28
N PRO A 118 12.58 -6.62 -15.36
CA PRO A 118 13.89 -7.18 -15.64
C PRO A 118 14.92 -6.82 -14.57
N PRO A 119 15.89 -7.71 -14.25
CA PRO A 119 16.11 -9.00 -14.89
C PRO A 119 15.26 -10.14 -14.32
N LYS A 120 14.57 -9.93 -13.19
CA LYS A 120 13.96 -10.98 -12.36
C LYS A 120 12.69 -11.57 -12.96
N THR A 121 11.88 -10.74 -13.61
CA THR A 121 10.54 -11.10 -14.08
C THR A 121 10.42 -10.76 -15.56
N LYS A 122 10.12 -11.76 -16.39
CA LYS A 122 9.97 -11.63 -17.85
C LYS A 122 8.88 -12.60 -18.31
N ALA A 123 8.37 -12.41 -19.52
CA ALA A 123 7.53 -13.41 -20.16
C ALA A 123 8.27 -14.78 -20.24
N PRO A 124 7.56 -15.92 -20.15
CA PRO A 124 8.16 -17.24 -20.31
C PRO A 124 8.98 -17.36 -21.61
N SER A 125 10.11 -18.06 -21.56
CA SER A 125 10.97 -18.26 -22.73
C SER A 125 10.22 -19.01 -23.84
N GLY A 126 10.35 -18.57 -25.10
CA GLY A 126 9.70 -19.19 -26.25
C GLY A 126 8.29 -18.66 -26.56
N ILE A 127 7.65 -17.95 -25.62
CA ILE A 127 6.25 -17.53 -25.79
C ILE A 127 6.09 -16.44 -26.86
N ALA A 128 7.10 -15.60 -27.04
CA ALA A 128 7.10 -14.58 -28.08
C ALA A 128 7.20 -15.23 -29.47
N GLU A 129 8.12 -16.18 -29.62
CA GLU A 129 8.33 -16.96 -30.84
C GLU A 129 7.10 -17.81 -31.19
N ALA A 130 6.46 -18.42 -30.18
CA ALA A 130 5.23 -19.19 -30.38
C ALA A 130 4.05 -18.31 -30.85
N VAL A 131 3.90 -17.10 -30.28
CA VAL A 131 2.87 -16.15 -30.71
C VAL A 131 3.13 -15.69 -32.15
N GLU A 132 4.36 -15.35 -32.51
CA GLU A 132 4.72 -14.96 -33.88
C GLU A 132 4.51 -16.12 -34.87
N GLY A 133 4.90 -17.35 -34.48
CA GLY A 133 4.71 -18.57 -35.28
C GLY A 133 3.24 -18.91 -35.56
N ALA A 134 2.33 -18.51 -34.67
CA ALA A 134 0.88 -18.63 -34.86
C ALA A 134 0.26 -17.48 -35.71
N GLY A 135 1.08 -16.62 -36.32
CA GLY A 135 0.61 -15.44 -37.06
C GLY A 135 0.17 -14.27 -36.15
N GLY A 136 0.57 -14.30 -34.88
CA GLY A 136 0.27 -13.28 -33.89
C GLY A 136 1.22 -12.08 -33.89
N GLU A 137 1.17 -11.28 -32.83
CA GLU A 137 2.02 -10.10 -32.66
C GLU A 137 2.48 -9.88 -31.22
N VAL A 138 3.74 -9.48 -31.08
CA VAL A 138 4.36 -9.15 -29.79
C VAL A 138 4.44 -7.63 -29.63
N LEU A 139 3.65 -7.09 -28.70
CA LEU A 139 3.63 -5.66 -28.36
C LEU A 139 4.46 -5.43 -27.10
N ARG A 140 5.62 -4.78 -27.24
CA ARG A 140 6.51 -4.47 -26.11
C ARG A 140 6.40 -3.01 -25.64
N TYR A 141 5.84 -2.80 -24.44
CA TYR A 141 5.71 -1.49 -23.81
C TYR A 141 6.76 -1.29 -22.73
N ARG A 142 7.80 -0.51 -23.03
CA ARG A 142 8.86 -0.19 -22.06
C ARG A 142 8.59 1.13 -21.37
N ALA A 143 8.65 1.09 -20.04
CA ALA A 143 8.60 2.29 -19.22
C ALA A 143 9.77 3.22 -19.62
N PRO A 144 9.52 4.54 -19.68
CA PRO A 144 10.59 5.51 -19.83
C PRO A 144 11.62 5.34 -18.70
N ARG A 145 12.90 5.61 -18.96
CA ARG A 145 13.87 5.71 -17.86
C ARG A 145 13.53 6.94 -17.03
N THR A 146 13.78 6.89 -15.73
CA THR A 146 13.53 8.00 -14.79
C THR A 146 14.07 9.33 -15.30
N ARG A 147 15.30 9.33 -15.84
CA ARG A 147 15.96 10.53 -16.38
C ARG A 147 15.27 11.14 -17.60
N ASP A 148 14.52 10.32 -18.36
CA ASP A 148 13.84 10.73 -19.58
C ASP A 148 12.41 11.23 -19.27
N LEU A 149 11.87 10.94 -18.07
CA LEU A 149 10.50 11.31 -17.69
C LEU A 149 10.23 12.81 -17.78
N PRO A 150 11.07 13.72 -17.23
CA PRO A 150 10.76 15.16 -17.27
C PRO A 150 10.57 15.68 -18.70
N ALA A 151 11.44 15.28 -19.63
CA ALA A 151 11.33 15.68 -21.03
C ALA A 151 10.05 15.13 -21.69
N ARG A 152 9.61 13.92 -21.32
CA ARG A 152 8.35 13.35 -21.80
C ARG A 152 7.13 14.09 -21.24
N LEU A 153 7.14 14.48 -19.97
CA LEU A 153 6.04 15.24 -19.36
C LEU A 153 5.87 16.60 -20.03
N VAL A 154 6.96 17.29 -20.36
CA VAL A 154 6.91 18.56 -21.11
C VAL A 154 6.28 18.36 -22.49
N ALA A 155 6.69 17.30 -23.21
CA ALA A 155 6.12 16.99 -24.52
C ALA A 155 4.63 16.60 -24.43
N GLU A 156 4.24 15.84 -23.40
CA GLU A 156 2.85 15.42 -23.18
C GLU A 156 1.95 16.59 -22.74
N ALA A 157 2.45 17.50 -21.90
CA ALA A 157 1.76 18.74 -21.57
C ALA A 157 1.45 19.56 -22.83
N SER A 158 2.43 19.69 -23.72
CA SER A 158 2.26 20.39 -25.01
C SER A 158 1.18 19.74 -25.87
N GLN A 159 1.11 18.40 -25.90
CA GLN A 159 0.05 17.68 -26.62
C GLN A 159 -1.34 17.87 -25.99
N ARG A 160 -1.40 18.15 -24.69
CA ARG A 160 -2.62 18.46 -23.93
C ARG A 160 -3.00 19.93 -23.96
N GLY A 161 -2.24 20.78 -24.67
CA GLY A 161 -2.58 22.18 -24.92
C GLY A 161 -2.11 23.17 -23.84
N PHE A 162 -1.10 22.82 -23.03
CA PHE A 162 -0.50 23.75 -22.07
C PHE A 162 1.04 23.61 -22.02
N ARG A 163 1.73 24.64 -21.52
CA ARG A 163 3.18 24.62 -21.30
C ARG A 163 3.50 24.14 -19.88
N LEU A 164 4.43 23.21 -19.77
CA LEU A 164 4.98 22.77 -18.48
C LEU A 164 6.46 23.12 -18.42
N GLU A 165 6.86 23.90 -17.42
CA GLU A 165 8.25 24.27 -17.21
C GLU A 165 9.11 23.00 -16.96
N PRO A 166 10.31 22.87 -17.55
CA PRO A 166 11.17 21.70 -17.34
C PRO A 166 11.51 21.43 -15.87
N ALA A 167 11.66 22.48 -15.07
CA ALA A 167 11.90 22.34 -13.63
C ALA A 167 10.64 21.84 -12.90
N ALA A 168 9.44 22.27 -13.31
CA ALA A 168 8.16 21.78 -12.80
C ALA A 168 7.98 20.29 -13.13
N ALA A 169 8.31 19.86 -14.35
CA ALA A 169 8.29 18.46 -14.74
C ALA A 169 9.23 17.59 -13.87
N ARG A 170 10.42 18.08 -13.52
CA ARG A 170 11.33 17.38 -12.60
C ARG A 170 10.73 17.25 -11.20
N LEU A 171 10.11 18.33 -10.70
CA LEU A 171 9.43 18.31 -9.41
C LEU A 171 8.28 17.30 -9.38
N LEU A 172 7.51 17.19 -10.46
CA LEU A 172 6.44 16.19 -10.59
C LEU A 172 6.98 14.76 -10.50
N VAL A 173 8.05 14.43 -11.23
CA VAL A 173 8.69 13.10 -11.17
C VAL A 173 9.25 12.85 -9.77
N GLU A 174 9.86 13.85 -9.14
CA GLU A 174 10.39 13.72 -7.79
C GLU A 174 9.27 13.40 -6.78
N ARG A 175 8.13 14.10 -6.88
CA ARG A 175 6.99 14.00 -5.96
C ARG A 175 6.13 12.75 -6.17
N LEU A 176 5.78 12.45 -7.42
CA LEU A 176 4.84 11.39 -7.81
C LEU A 176 5.51 10.07 -8.20
N GLY A 177 6.83 10.10 -8.40
CA GLY A 177 7.64 8.94 -8.76
C GLY A 177 7.57 8.61 -10.25
N GLU A 178 7.87 7.36 -10.57
CA GLU A 178 8.02 6.88 -11.95
C GLU A 178 6.73 6.29 -12.55
N SER A 179 5.64 6.31 -11.79
CA SER A 179 4.36 5.77 -12.25
C SER A 179 3.81 6.62 -13.39
N THR A 180 3.88 6.08 -14.62
CA THR A 180 3.37 6.74 -15.83
C THR A 180 1.88 7.09 -15.71
N LEU A 181 1.09 6.23 -15.07
CA LEU A 181 -0.33 6.49 -14.81
C LEU A 181 -0.56 7.68 -13.87
N ARG A 182 0.17 7.76 -12.76
CA ARG A 182 0.04 8.89 -11.81
C ARG A 182 0.45 10.21 -12.45
N LEU A 183 1.54 10.19 -13.21
CA LEU A 183 2.03 11.36 -13.92
C LEU A 183 1.04 11.82 -15.00
N ALA A 184 0.42 10.88 -15.74
CA ALA A 184 -0.60 11.21 -16.74
C ALA A 184 -1.84 11.86 -16.11
N ASN A 185 -2.36 11.30 -15.00
CA ASN A 185 -3.49 11.87 -14.28
C ASN A 185 -3.16 13.27 -13.73
N GLU A 186 -1.94 13.48 -13.27
CA GLU A 186 -1.49 14.80 -12.82
C GLU A 186 -1.46 15.81 -13.98
N LEU A 187 -0.95 15.42 -15.15
CA LEU A 187 -0.98 16.28 -16.34
C LEU A 187 -2.41 16.62 -16.78
N GLU A 188 -3.38 15.72 -16.56
CA GLU A 188 -4.81 16.03 -16.81
C GLU A 188 -5.33 17.10 -15.87
N ARG A 189 -5.03 16.97 -14.57
CA ARG A 189 -5.39 17.98 -13.58
C ARG A 189 -4.75 19.33 -13.91
N LEU A 190 -3.48 19.33 -14.28
CA LEU A 190 -2.75 20.55 -14.64
C LEU A 190 -3.27 21.18 -15.93
N ALA A 191 -3.68 20.39 -16.92
CA ALA A 191 -4.30 20.92 -18.14
C ALA A 191 -5.63 21.64 -17.81
N LEU A 192 -6.43 21.09 -16.90
CA LEU A 192 -7.68 21.72 -16.45
C LEU A 192 -7.43 23.01 -15.66
N TRP A 193 -6.38 23.04 -14.82
CA TRP A 193 -6.02 24.22 -14.03
C TRP A 193 -5.40 25.34 -14.88
N ALA A 194 -4.45 24.99 -15.75
CA ALA A 194 -3.73 25.97 -16.58
C ALA A 194 -4.63 26.56 -17.68
N GLY A 195 -5.63 25.81 -18.14
CA GLY A 195 -6.42 26.16 -19.31
C GLY A 195 -5.62 26.08 -20.61
N SER A 196 -6.26 26.45 -21.72
CA SER A 196 -5.66 26.44 -23.05
C SER A 196 -4.52 27.46 -23.15
N ASP A 197 -3.36 27.03 -23.65
CA ASP A 197 -2.13 27.84 -23.80
C ASP A 197 -1.55 28.40 -22.49
N GLY A 198 -2.08 27.96 -21.34
CA GLY A 198 -1.58 28.27 -20.02
C GLY A 198 -0.20 27.68 -19.76
N GLU A 199 0.44 28.13 -18.68
CA GLU A 199 1.77 27.67 -18.28
C GLU A 199 1.77 27.25 -16.82
N VAL A 200 2.44 26.14 -16.53
CA VAL A 200 2.65 25.62 -15.18
C VAL A 200 4.13 25.69 -14.85
N THR A 201 4.47 26.57 -13.91
CA THR A 201 5.82 26.78 -13.38
C THR A 201 6.06 25.95 -12.11
N VAL A 202 7.32 25.90 -11.66
CA VAL A 202 7.67 25.32 -10.35
C VAL A 202 6.93 26.02 -9.21
N ALA A 203 6.77 27.35 -9.29
CA ALA A 203 6.11 28.13 -8.26
C ALA A 203 4.61 27.77 -8.17
N ASP A 204 3.95 27.56 -9.31
CA ASP A 204 2.55 27.15 -9.37
C ASP A 204 2.36 25.78 -8.71
N LEU A 205 3.21 24.81 -9.06
CA LEU A 205 3.17 23.49 -8.41
C LEU A 205 3.44 23.57 -6.91
N ALA A 206 4.39 24.41 -6.48
CA ALA A 206 4.68 24.59 -5.06
C ALA A 206 3.49 25.18 -4.30
N ALA A 207 2.80 26.16 -4.90
CA ALA A 207 1.58 26.75 -4.33
C ALA A 207 0.43 25.73 -4.26
N MET A 208 0.18 24.98 -5.34
CA MET A 208 -0.85 23.93 -5.37
C MET A 208 -0.59 22.83 -4.34
N VAL A 209 0.67 22.44 -4.13
CA VAL A 209 1.04 21.43 -3.12
C VAL A 209 0.91 21.97 -1.69
N ALA A 210 1.31 23.22 -1.46
CA ALA A 210 1.19 23.86 -0.15
C ALA A 210 -0.26 23.97 0.34
N ASP A 211 -1.22 23.94 -0.58
CA ASP A 211 -2.65 23.99 -0.30
C ASP A 211 -3.31 22.61 -0.12
N THR A 212 -2.53 21.51 -0.19
CA THR A 212 -3.06 20.16 0.05
C THR A 212 -3.10 19.80 1.54
N SER A 213 -4.17 19.13 1.97
CA SER A 213 -4.31 18.66 3.35
C SER A 213 -3.22 17.64 3.74
N GLU A 214 -2.67 16.89 2.78
CA GLU A 214 -1.55 15.98 3.03
C GLU A 214 -0.26 16.72 3.41
N GLU A 215 0.17 17.75 2.66
CA GLU A 215 1.37 18.55 3.01
C GLU A 215 1.15 19.36 4.30
N ALA A 216 -0.08 19.80 4.56
CA ALA A 216 -0.40 20.49 5.81
C ALA A 216 -0.33 19.54 7.03
N VAL A 217 -0.78 18.27 6.91
CA VAL A 217 -0.57 17.22 7.93
C VAL A 217 0.93 16.95 8.15
N TRP A 218 1.73 16.94 7.07
CA TRP A 218 3.19 16.83 7.16
C TRP A 218 3.78 18.01 7.92
N THR A 219 3.31 19.23 7.66
CA THR A 219 3.78 20.45 8.30
C THR A 219 3.47 20.45 9.80
N VAL A 220 2.28 20.00 10.22
CA VAL A 220 1.93 19.84 11.64
C VAL A 220 2.82 18.80 12.31
N SER A 221 3.00 17.63 11.67
CA SER A 221 3.86 16.57 12.21
C SER A 221 5.30 17.05 12.41
N ASP A 222 5.82 17.83 11.46
CA ASP A 222 7.17 18.39 11.50
C ASP A 222 7.34 19.40 12.60
N ALA A 223 6.40 20.33 12.72
CA ALA A 223 6.49 21.37 13.73
C ALA A 223 6.42 20.77 15.15
N ILE A 224 5.62 19.73 15.36
CA ILE A 224 5.59 18.97 16.61
C ILE A 224 6.94 18.28 16.85
N LEU A 225 7.54 17.67 15.83
CA LEU A 225 8.85 17.01 15.95
C LEU A 225 9.99 18.00 16.24
N ALA A 226 9.98 19.14 15.56
CA ALA A 226 10.95 20.23 15.73
C ALA A 226 10.76 20.98 17.06
N ARG A 227 9.68 20.69 17.79
CA ARG A 227 9.26 21.39 19.01
C ARG A 227 9.10 22.90 18.79
N ASP A 228 8.55 23.25 17.63
CA ASP A 228 8.20 24.62 17.28
C ASP A 228 6.68 24.81 17.47
N PRO A 229 6.24 25.32 18.63
CA PRO A 229 4.82 25.53 18.89
C PRO A 229 4.22 26.59 17.97
N GLY A 230 5.00 27.59 17.54
CA GLY A 230 4.51 28.63 16.63
C GLY A 230 4.16 28.04 15.26
N ALA A 231 5.08 27.26 14.70
CA ALA A 231 4.85 26.58 13.42
C ALA A 231 3.71 25.55 13.51
N ALA A 232 3.57 24.82 14.63
CA ALA A 232 2.56 23.79 14.76
C ALA A 232 1.14 24.36 14.87
N ILE A 233 0.98 25.44 15.64
CA ILE A 233 -0.28 26.17 15.77
C ILE A 233 -0.65 26.75 14.40
N GLY A 234 0.25 27.52 13.77
CA GLY A 234 -0.03 28.12 12.46
C GLY A 234 -0.25 27.10 11.33
N ALA A 235 0.33 25.90 11.40
CA ALA A 235 0.03 24.83 10.46
C ALA A 235 -1.37 24.22 10.68
N THR A 236 -1.81 24.15 11.93
CA THR A 236 -3.12 23.56 12.24
C THR A 236 -4.27 24.54 12.08
N ASP A 237 -4.04 25.83 12.35
CA ASP A 237 -5.01 26.89 12.05
C ASP A 237 -5.33 26.95 10.55
N ARG A 238 -4.32 26.74 9.70
CA ARG A 238 -4.50 26.61 8.25
C ARG A 238 -5.39 25.42 7.88
N LEU A 239 -5.14 24.25 8.48
CA LEU A 239 -5.98 23.06 8.29
C LEU A 239 -7.42 23.29 8.75
N ALA A 240 -7.61 23.92 9.90
CA ALA A 240 -8.94 24.24 10.42
C ALA A 240 -9.70 25.19 9.46
N THR A 241 -9.00 26.17 8.89
CA THR A 241 -9.58 27.09 7.89
C THR A 241 -9.97 26.38 6.59
N GLN A 242 -9.27 25.30 6.22
CA GLN A 242 -9.60 24.43 5.10
C GLN A 242 -10.75 23.44 5.41
N GLY A 243 -11.33 23.50 6.62
CA GLY A 243 -12.43 22.62 7.04
C GLY A 243 -11.98 21.23 7.49
N GLU A 244 -10.68 21.02 7.69
CA GLU A 244 -10.15 19.75 8.18
C GLU A 244 -10.42 19.62 9.69
N ALA A 245 -11.01 18.49 10.09
CA ALA A 245 -11.27 18.21 11.49
C ALA A 245 -9.98 17.78 12.21
N VAL A 246 -9.83 18.20 13.47
CA VAL A 246 -8.63 17.90 14.29
C VAL A 246 -8.52 16.39 14.58
N THR A 247 -9.63 15.67 14.68
CA THR A 247 -9.62 14.23 14.97
C THR A 247 -8.93 13.39 13.89
N PRO A 248 -9.29 13.49 12.58
CA PRO A 248 -8.53 12.88 11.50
C PRO A 248 -7.05 13.24 11.49
N LEU A 249 -6.71 14.52 11.73
CA LEU A 249 -5.33 15.00 11.78
C LEU A 249 -4.51 14.26 12.84
N VAL A 250 -5.04 14.09 14.05
CA VAL A 250 -4.41 13.34 15.15
C VAL A 250 -3.97 11.94 14.70
N TYR A 251 -4.85 11.19 14.01
CA TYR A 251 -4.51 9.84 13.55
C TYR A 251 -3.41 9.84 12.49
N GLN A 252 -3.43 10.81 11.59
CA GLN A 252 -2.42 10.91 10.54
C GLN A 252 -1.06 11.26 11.13
N VAL A 253 -0.98 12.27 12.01
CA VAL A 253 0.25 12.65 12.72
C VAL A 253 0.77 11.48 13.57
N ALA A 254 -0.10 10.80 14.31
CA ALA A 254 0.26 9.63 15.11
C ALA A 254 0.88 8.51 14.27
N ARG A 255 0.30 8.23 13.09
CA ARG A 255 0.86 7.24 12.14
C ARG A 255 2.26 7.66 11.68
N ARG A 256 2.45 8.93 11.30
CA ARG A 256 3.75 9.44 10.83
C ARG A 256 4.82 9.38 11.91
N LEU A 257 4.50 9.75 13.16
CA LEU A 257 5.46 9.65 14.26
C LEU A 257 5.85 8.19 14.56
N ARG A 258 4.95 7.22 14.39
CA ARG A 258 5.29 5.78 14.49
C ARG A 258 6.22 5.34 13.36
N GLU A 259 5.93 5.73 12.12
CA GLU A 259 6.79 5.45 10.95
C GLU A 259 8.19 6.06 11.15
N ALA A 260 8.27 7.31 11.64
CA ALA A 260 9.50 8.00 11.99
C ALA A 260 10.29 7.28 13.10
N HIS A 261 9.59 6.81 14.14
CA HIS A 261 10.22 6.10 15.26
C HIS A 261 10.79 4.75 14.83
N ALA A 262 10.05 3.98 14.04
CA ALA A 262 10.53 2.72 13.49
C ALA A 262 11.77 2.93 12.61
N ALA A 263 11.74 3.92 11.73
CA ALA A 263 12.89 4.27 10.89
C ALA A 263 14.12 4.66 11.72
N LEU A 264 13.95 5.49 12.75
CA LEU A 264 15.06 5.92 13.59
C LEU A 264 15.70 4.76 14.36
N LEU A 265 14.89 3.83 14.87
CA LEU A 265 15.40 2.63 15.54
C LEU A 265 16.20 1.73 14.58
N GLU A 266 15.79 1.62 13.32
CA GLU A 266 16.57 0.88 12.31
C GLU A 266 17.90 1.57 11.98
N LEU A 267 17.92 2.90 11.92
CA LEU A 267 19.15 3.69 11.76
C LEU A 267 20.10 3.52 12.97
N GLU A 268 19.58 3.58 14.20
CA GLU A 268 20.37 3.32 15.42
C GLU A 268 20.89 1.88 15.49
N ALA A 269 20.15 0.92 14.91
CA ALA A 269 20.59 -0.47 14.77
C ALA A 269 21.63 -0.68 13.65
N GLY A 270 22.07 0.38 12.96
CA GLY A 270 23.12 0.35 11.95
C GLY A 270 22.63 0.10 10.52
N SER A 271 21.32 0.11 10.26
CA SER A 271 20.82 0.05 8.88
C SER A 271 21.18 1.31 8.12
N SER A 272 21.51 1.20 6.83
CA SER A 272 21.77 2.37 6.00
C SER A 272 20.48 3.13 5.68
N GLN A 273 20.58 4.44 5.45
CA GLN A 273 19.43 5.27 5.08
C GLN A 273 18.65 4.70 3.87
N ARG A 274 19.37 4.17 2.88
CA ARG A 274 18.77 3.61 1.67
C ARG A 274 17.96 2.33 1.94
N GLU A 275 18.41 1.49 2.87
CA GLU A 275 17.68 0.28 3.27
C GLU A 275 16.41 0.63 4.02
N VAL A 276 16.49 1.61 4.93
CA VAL A 276 15.33 2.09 5.68
C VAL A 276 14.30 2.71 4.74
N GLU A 277 14.71 3.58 3.80
CA GLU A 277 13.82 4.14 2.77
C GLU A 277 13.09 3.06 1.98
N GLY A 278 13.77 1.97 1.59
CA GLY A 278 13.19 0.87 0.83
C GLY A 278 12.20 -0.01 1.62
N ARG A 279 12.27 0.00 2.95
CA ARG A 279 11.36 -0.77 3.83
C ARG A 279 10.11 0.02 4.23
N LEU A 280 10.16 1.35 4.15
CA LEU A 280 9.02 2.20 4.48
C LEU A 280 7.88 1.98 3.48
N ARG A 281 6.68 1.76 4.00
CA ARG A 281 5.45 1.60 3.19
C ARG A 281 4.90 2.95 2.73
N MET A 282 5.75 3.78 2.12
CA MET A 282 5.37 5.09 1.59
C MET A 282 6.10 5.40 0.29
N HIS A 283 5.65 6.45 -0.39
CA HIS A 283 6.27 6.90 -1.63
C HIS A 283 7.75 7.32 -1.42
N PRO A 284 8.69 7.06 -2.36
CA PRO A 284 10.10 7.42 -2.21
C PRO A 284 10.36 8.87 -1.83
N TYR A 285 9.56 9.81 -2.34
CA TYR A 285 9.63 11.22 -1.94
C TYR A 285 9.36 11.41 -0.44
N ALA A 286 8.23 10.86 0.03
CA ALA A 286 7.84 10.93 1.43
C ALA A 286 8.89 10.25 2.33
N ALA A 287 9.45 9.12 1.89
CA ALA A 287 10.52 8.43 2.59
C ALA A 287 11.78 9.29 2.71
N LYS A 288 12.24 9.91 1.62
CA LYS A 288 13.38 10.84 1.61
C LYS A 288 13.15 12.05 2.51
N MET A 289 11.95 12.63 2.46
CA MET A 289 11.57 13.75 3.32
C MET A 289 11.58 13.37 4.79
N LEU A 290 11.03 12.20 5.12
CA LEU A 290 11.10 11.65 6.47
C LEU A 290 12.55 11.42 6.91
N MET A 291 13.40 10.81 6.08
CA MET A 291 14.82 10.60 6.42
C MET A 291 15.56 11.92 6.64
N ARG A 292 15.29 12.92 5.79
CA ARG A 292 15.86 14.26 5.95
C ARG A 292 15.49 14.88 7.30
N ARG A 293 14.26 14.66 7.77
CA ARG A 293 13.74 15.16 9.05
C ARG A 293 14.27 14.39 10.25
N LEU A 294 14.58 13.10 10.08
CA LEU A 294 15.25 12.31 11.11
C LEU A 294 16.72 12.71 11.33
N ARG A 295 17.32 13.50 10.42
CA ARG A 295 18.69 14.01 10.62
C ARG A 295 18.73 14.93 11.84
N GLY A 296 19.39 14.46 12.90
CA GLY A 296 19.52 15.20 14.16
C GLY A 296 18.37 14.97 15.15
N ALA A 297 17.34 14.19 14.78
CA ALA A 297 16.29 13.79 15.72
C ALA A 297 16.77 12.62 16.58
N SER A 298 16.44 12.65 17.87
CA SER A 298 16.67 11.53 18.77
C SER A 298 15.39 10.71 18.99
N PRO A 299 15.49 9.45 19.46
CA PRO A 299 14.30 8.72 19.90
C PRO A 299 13.55 9.46 21.01
N ALA A 300 14.24 10.27 21.82
CA ALA A 300 13.59 11.06 22.86
C ALA A 300 12.67 12.16 22.27
N ASP A 301 13.03 12.73 21.12
CA ASP A 301 12.24 13.74 20.44
C ASP A 301 10.96 13.14 19.86
N LEU A 302 11.07 12.00 19.19
CA LEU A 302 9.90 11.28 18.67
C LEU A 302 8.97 10.79 19.80
N ARG A 303 9.54 10.42 20.95
CA ARG A 303 8.75 10.10 22.15
C ARG A 303 8.01 11.32 22.68
N ALA A 304 8.66 12.48 22.73
CA ALA A 304 8.03 13.73 23.18
C ALA A 304 6.89 14.14 22.23
N ALA A 305 7.14 14.14 20.92
CA ALA A 305 6.15 14.41 19.89
C ALA A 305 4.95 13.46 19.98
N THR A 306 5.21 12.17 20.22
CA THR A 306 4.17 11.17 20.43
C THR A 306 3.27 11.50 21.63
N CYS A 307 3.84 11.97 22.73
CA CYS A 307 3.07 12.38 23.91
C CYS A 307 2.18 13.58 23.61
N VAL A 308 2.66 14.56 22.85
CA VAL A 308 1.86 15.72 22.42
C VAL A 308 0.62 15.25 21.67
N VAL A 309 0.79 14.34 20.70
CA VAL A 309 -0.33 13.78 19.93
C VAL A 309 -1.27 12.95 20.79
N ALA A 310 -0.76 12.22 21.76
CA ALA A 310 -1.58 11.44 22.69
C ALA A 310 -2.40 12.32 23.65
N ASP A 311 -1.82 13.42 24.16
CA ASP A 311 -2.54 14.42 24.96
C ASP A 311 -3.64 15.08 24.11
N LEU A 312 -3.32 15.44 22.87
CA LEU A 312 -4.29 16.00 21.92
C LEU A 312 -5.44 15.02 21.64
N GLU A 313 -5.14 13.74 21.34
CA GLU A 313 -6.14 12.70 21.12
C GLU A 313 -7.08 12.52 22.32
N TRP A 314 -6.53 12.59 23.53
CA TRP A 314 -7.31 12.50 24.75
C TRP A 314 -8.25 13.70 24.90
N TRP A 315 -7.73 14.91 24.73
CA TRP A 315 -8.49 16.14 24.91
C TRP A 315 -9.62 16.32 23.88
N THR A 316 -9.37 16.01 22.61
CA THR A 316 -10.40 16.10 21.55
C THR A 316 -11.47 15.00 21.62
N ARG A 317 -11.31 14.01 22.52
CA ARG A 317 -12.28 12.91 22.73
C ARG A 317 -13.00 12.96 24.08
N GLY A 318 -13.11 14.14 24.67
CA GLY A 318 -13.82 14.35 25.93
C GLY A 318 -12.94 14.18 27.16
N GLY A 319 -11.62 14.17 26.98
CA GLY A 319 -10.65 14.24 28.07
C GLY A 319 -10.44 15.65 28.65
N SER A 320 -11.07 16.65 28.04
CA SER A 320 -11.16 18.04 28.48
C SER A 320 -12.43 18.69 27.93
N GLU A 321 -12.76 19.87 28.45
CA GLU A 321 -13.81 20.76 27.90
C GLU A 321 -13.23 21.81 26.92
N TYR A 322 -11.94 21.70 26.58
CA TYR A 322 -11.31 22.62 25.64
C TYR A 322 -11.88 22.43 24.22
N PRO A 323 -12.14 23.54 23.50
CA PRO A 323 -12.22 23.52 22.05
C PRO A 323 -10.95 22.90 21.43
N ASP A 324 -11.08 22.26 20.27
CA ASP A 324 -10.01 21.46 19.64
C ASP A 324 -8.74 22.30 19.33
N ASP A 325 -8.90 23.55 18.93
CA ASP A 325 -7.84 24.53 18.68
C ASP A 325 -7.07 24.89 19.97
N VAL A 326 -7.80 25.06 21.08
CA VAL A 326 -7.22 25.29 22.40
C VAL A 326 -6.49 24.03 22.89
N ALA A 327 -7.09 22.84 22.71
CA ALA A 327 -6.49 21.57 23.08
C ALA A 327 -5.15 21.35 22.36
N LEU A 328 -5.09 21.64 21.06
CA LEU A 328 -3.86 21.61 20.28
C LEU A 328 -2.82 22.60 20.81
N THR A 329 -3.21 23.87 20.97
CA THR A 329 -2.30 24.92 21.44
C THR A 329 -1.66 24.53 22.77
N LEU A 330 -2.47 24.01 23.70
CA LEU A 330 -1.99 23.49 24.98
C LEU A 330 -1.08 22.28 24.81
N ALA A 331 -1.38 21.38 23.88
CA ALA A 331 -0.62 20.14 23.68
C ALA A 331 0.79 20.44 23.17
N VAL A 332 0.92 21.31 22.18
CA VAL A 332 2.23 21.63 21.59
C VAL A 332 3.07 22.56 22.47
N ARG A 333 2.42 23.47 23.22
CA ARG A 333 3.15 24.37 24.15
C ARG A 333 3.56 23.70 25.44
N ARG A 334 2.99 22.54 25.77
CA ARG A 334 3.33 21.85 27.01
C ARG A 334 4.80 21.45 26.97
N PRO A 335 5.62 21.86 27.96
CA PRO A 335 6.98 21.35 28.05
C PRO A 335 6.88 19.82 28.15
N PRO A 336 7.75 19.06 27.47
CA PRO A 336 7.73 17.60 27.53
C PRO A 336 7.77 17.22 29.00
N ALA A 337 6.65 16.67 29.50
CA ALA A 337 6.51 16.42 30.92
C ALA A 337 7.71 15.58 31.36
N ARG A 338 8.40 15.99 32.44
CA ARG A 338 9.33 15.09 33.14
C ARG A 338 8.51 13.91 33.65
N PHE A 339 8.39 12.91 32.79
CA PHE A 339 7.95 11.56 33.05
C PHE A 339 6.83 11.40 34.11
N THR A 340 5.58 11.39 33.69
CA THR A 340 4.67 10.36 34.24
C THR A 340 4.80 9.12 33.35
N ARG A 341 5.70 8.21 33.75
CA ARG A 341 6.22 6.98 33.08
C ARG A 341 5.23 5.99 32.44
N ARG A 342 3.93 6.30 32.27
CA ARG A 342 2.91 5.29 31.93
C ARG A 342 2.21 5.44 30.58
N ALA A 343 2.14 6.62 29.95
CA ALA A 343 1.42 6.78 28.68
C ALA A 343 2.30 6.42 27.45
N ALA A 344 3.50 7.00 27.36
CA ALA A 344 4.45 6.74 26.26
C ALA A 344 4.87 5.25 26.16
N ARG A 345 4.96 4.53 27.28
CA ARG A 345 5.29 3.10 27.29
C ARG A 345 4.24 2.21 26.61
N VAL A 346 3.01 2.69 26.43
CA VAL A 346 1.93 1.95 25.75
C VAL A 346 1.92 2.24 24.25
N PHE A 347 2.23 3.47 23.85
CA PHE A 347 2.26 3.83 22.43
C PHE A 347 3.50 3.28 21.68
N LEU A 348 4.61 3.04 22.39
CA LEU A 348 5.92 2.75 21.79
C LEU A 348 6.48 1.34 22.09
N ARG A 349 5.72 0.48 22.78
CA ARG A 349 6.07 -0.94 22.95
C ARG A 349 5.09 -1.83 22.21
N ALA A 350 5.40 -2.12 20.95
CA ALA A 350 5.42 -3.51 20.52
C ALA A 350 6.90 -3.93 20.54
N PRO A 351 7.28 -5.05 21.18
CA PRO A 351 6.93 -6.35 20.61
C PRO A 351 6.64 -7.49 21.62
N LEU A 352 6.24 -8.64 21.04
CA LEU A 352 6.20 -10.01 21.57
C LEU A 352 5.05 -10.41 22.51
N PHE A 353 3.99 -10.95 21.91
CA PHE A 353 3.44 -12.25 22.36
C PHE A 353 3.16 -13.10 21.11
N GLU A 354 4.00 -14.11 20.87
CA GLU A 354 3.58 -15.29 20.12
C GLU A 354 2.63 -16.08 21.02
N CYS A 355 1.33 -15.88 20.84
CA CYS A 355 0.32 -16.83 21.28
C CYS A 355 -0.73 -16.90 20.17
N SER A 356 -0.68 -17.97 19.38
CA SER A 356 -1.71 -18.31 18.42
C SER A 356 -2.98 -18.73 19.17
N ALA A 357 -4.06 -17.98 19.02
CA ALA A 357 -5.40 -18.41 19.42
C ALA A 357 -6.27 -18.59 18.18
N PRO A 358 -6.95 -19.74 18.00
CA PRO A 358 -7.84 -19.96 16.86
C PRO A 358 -9.03 -19.00 16.91
N PHE A 359 -9.51 -18.63 15.73
CA PHE A 359 -10.41 -17.53 15.33
C PHE A 359 -11.74 -17.30 16.08
N ARG A 360 -12.01 -17.86 17.27
CA ARG A 360 -13.33 -17.78 17.94
C ARG A 360 -13.29 -17.76 19.47
N THR A 361 -12.51 -16.87 20.09
CA THR A 361 -12.53 -16.67 21.55
C THR A 361 -13.45 -15.49 21.91
N ALA A 362 -14.53 -15.78 22.64
CA ALA A 362 -15.38 -14.76 23.25
C ALA A 362 -14.97 -14.57 24.72
N LEU A 363 -14.54 -13.37 25.09
CA LEU A 363 -14.16 -13.03 26.46
C LEU A 363 -15.42 -12.71 27.27
N SER A 364 -15.63 -13.37 28.41
CA SER A 364 -16.69 -13.05 29.36
C SER A 364 -16.09 -12.93 30.76
N ILE A 365 -16.36 -11.82 31.45
CA ILE A 365 -15.90 -11.55 32.82
C ILE A 365 -17.12 -11.68 33.73
N ARG A 366 -17.07 -12.59 34.71
CA ARG A 366 -18.25 -12.92 35.53
C ARG A 366 -18.23 -12.46 36.99
N ASP A 367 -17.08 -12.25 37.63
CA ASP A 367 -17.08 -11.74 39.01
C ASP A 367 -15.72 -11.18 39.49
N SER A 368 -15.75 -10.35 40.53
CA SER A 368 -14.56 -9.80 41.20
C SER A 368 -14.72 -9.84 42.73
N SER A 369 -14.09 -10.83 43.39
CA SER A 369 -14.07 -10.94 44.84
C SER A 369 -12.64 -10.88 45.42
N CYS A 370 -12.55 -10.51 46.70
CA CYS A 370 -11.30 -10.18 47.38
C CYS A 370 -10.80 -11.34 48.23
N ARG A 371 -9.50 -11.67 48.07
CA ARG A 371 -8.68 -12.60 48.87
C ARG A 371 -9.16 -14.07 48.89
N CYS A 372 -8.44 -14.91 48.15
CA CYS A 372 -8.18 -16.30 48.55
C CYS A 372 -6.69 -16.60 48.37
N SER A 373 -6.08 -17.19 49.39
CA SER A 373 -4.75 -17.80 49.35
C SER A 373 -4.93 -19.31 49.18
N SER A 374 -5.15 -19.75 47.95
CA SER A 374 -5.04 -21.16 47.57
C SER A 374 -4.70 -21.24 46.08
N ALA A 375 -3.86 -22.23 45.72
CA ALA A 375 -3.55 -22.53 44.34
C ALA A 375 -4.77 -23.22 43.71
N THR A 376 -5.33 -22.63 42.65
CA THR A 376 -6.46 -23.22 41.92
C THR A 376 -5.92 -24.14 40.83
N VAL A 377 -6.24 -25.43 40.93
CA VAL A 377 -6.08 -26.43 39.86
C VAL A 377 -7.08 -26.08 38.75
N PRO A 378 -6.77 -26.28 37.45
CA PRO A 378 -7.75 -26.11 36.38
C PRO A 378 -8.91 -27.10 36.56
N GLU A 379 -10.09 -26.61 36.94
CA GLU A 379 -11.32 -27.39 36.85
C GLU A 379 -11.87 -27.32 35.42
N SER A 380 -12.03 -28.49 34.79
CA SER A 380 -12.89 -28.65 33.63
C SER A 380 -14.34 -28.67 34.09
N LEU A 381 -15.20 -27.81 33.51
CA LEU A 381 -16.64 -27.93 33.69
C LEU A 381 -17.17 -29.26 33.13
N ASP A 382 -18.21 -29.79 33.78
CA ASP A 382 -18.88 -31.06 33.48
C ASP A 382 -19.28 -31.27 32.01
N SER A 383 -19.33 -32.56 31.66
CA SER A 383 -19.30 -33.18 30.33
C SER A 383 -20.54 -33.02 29.44
N THR A 384 -21.42 -32.04 29.64
CA THR A 384 -22.70 -31.94 28.89
C THR A 384 -22.71 -31.00 27.68
N ALA A 385 -21.57 -30.45 27.23
CA ALA A 385 -21.50 -29.67 25.99
C ALA A 385 -21.01 -30.50 24.78
N ARG A 386 -21.91 -30.71 23.80
CA ARG A 386 -21.64 -31.39 22.51
C ARG A 386 -20.27 -31.03 21.89
N SER A 387 -19.57 -32.05 21.41
CA SER A 387 -18.15 -32.08 20.97
C SER A 387 -17.70 -31.09 19.88
N ARG A 388 -18.56 -30.21 19.35
CA ARG A 388 -18.24 -29.29 18.24
C ARG A 388 -18.13 -27.80 18.61
N ARG A 389 -18.23 -27.41 19.88
CA ARG A 389 -17.93 -26.03 20.32
C ARG A 389 -17.23 -26.01 21.68
N ARG A 390 -15.96 -26.45 21.73
CA ARG A 390 -15.10 -26.13 22.89
C ARG A 390 -14.75 -24.64 22.83
N LYS A 391 -15.47 -23.81 23.59
CA LYS A 391 -15.01 -22.47 23.93
C LYS A 391 -14.00 -22.63 25.06
N TRP A 392 -12.73 -22.41 24.76
CA TRP A 392 -11.71 -22.27 25.78
C TRP A 392 -11.93 -20.91 26.46
N VAL A 393 -12.34 -20.94 27.73
CA VAL A 393 -12.46 -19.73 28.55
C VAL A 393 -11.14 -19.58 29.28
N LEU A 394 -10.36 -18.56 28.89
CA LEU A 394 -9.12 -18.23 29.56
C LEU A 394 -9.44 -17.28 30.72
N THR A 395 -9.44 -17.80 31.94
CA THR A 395 -9.73 -17.02 33.14
C THR A 395 -8.41 -16.49 33.71
N ALA A 396 -8.14 -15.19 33.54
CA ALA A 396 -6.97 -14.54 34.12
C ALA A 396 -7.38 -13.77 35.39
N LEU A 397 -6.86 -14.18 36.55
CA LEU A 397 -6.99 -13.45 37.81
C LEU A 397 -5.97 -12.30 37.86
N TRP A 398 -6.45 -11.06 37.95
CA TRP A 398 -5.59 -9.88 37.96
C TRP A 398 -5.40 -9.32 39.37
N ARG A 399 -4.15 -9.23 39.85
CA ARG A 399 -3.83 -8.58 41.13
C ARG A 399 -3.84 -7.07 40.99
N ARG A 400 -4.64 -6.40 41.82
CA ARG A 400 -4.56 -4.94 42.08
C ARG A 400 -3.15 -4.58 42.53
N ARG A 401 -2.45 -3.71 41.79
CA ARG A 401 -1.43 -2.82 42.34
C ARG A 401 -1.91 -1.39 42.15
N PHE A 402 -2.01 -0.68 43.27
CA PHE A 402 -2.61 0.64 43.43
C PHE A 402 -2.37 1.60 42.26
N SER A 403 -3.46 2.21 41.79
CA SER A 403 -3.47 3.34 40.87
C SER A 403 -4.86 4.00 40.96
N SER A 404 -4.93 5.16 41.59
CA SER A 404 -6.11 6.01 41.73
C SER A 404 -6.52 6.66 40.40
N ARG A 405 -7.06 5.89 39.44
CA ARG A 405 -7.58 6.43 38.17
C ARG A 405 -8.95 5.86 37.77
N SER A 406 -9.75 6.70 37.11
CA SER A 406 -11.16 6.46 36.76
C SER A 406 -11.34 5.29 35.77
N ARG A 407 -12.58 4.81 35.64
CA ARG A 407 -12.95 3.66 34.78
C ARG A 407 -12.63 3.92 33.29
N SER A 408 -12.62 5.17 32.85
CA SER A 408 -12.46 5.59 31.45
C SER A 408 -11.03 5.37 30.91
N ASP A 409 -10.01 5.66 31.73
CA ASP A 409 -8.59 5.44 31.41
C ASP A 409 -8.25 3.96 31.12
N ARG A 410 -9.03 3.05 31.73
CA ARG A 410 -8.84 1.60 31.59
C ARG A 410 -9.47 1.05 30.31
N TRP A 411 -10.56 1.67 29.86
CA TRP A 411 -11.27 1.25 28.64
C TRP A 411 -10.54 1.69 27.37
N MET A 412 -9.87 2.84 27.40
CA MET A 412 -9.12 3.39 26.27
C MET A 412 -7.84 2.60 25.94
N ARG A 413 -7.13 2.10 26.96
CA ARG A 413 -5.98 1.18 26.76
C ARG A 413 -6.37 -0.08 25.98
N LEU A 414 -7.50 -0.69 26.34
CA LEU A 414 -7.99 -1.92 25.70
C LEU A 414 -8.31 -1.71 24.21
N ARG A 415 -8.87 -0.56 23.85
CA ARG A 415 -9.25 -0.24 22.46
C ARG A 415 -8.04 0.10 21.59
N CYS A 416 -7.07 0.85 22.11
CA CYS A 416 -5.84 1.19 21.38
C CYS A 416 -4.95 -0.03 21.17
N GLU A 417 -4.87 -0.94 22.14
CA GLU A 417 -4.15 -2.22 22.00
C GLU A 417 -4.83 -3.16 20.98
N ALA A 418 -6.17 -3.15 20.88
CA ALA A 418 -6.91 -3.94 19.88
C ALA A 418 -6.79 -3.38 18.45
N MET A 419 -6.77 -2.05 18.26
CA MET A 419 -6.64 -1.42 16.94
C MET A 419 -5.26 -1.62 16.29
N LEU A 420 -4.20 -1.80 17.09
CA LEU A 420 -2.83 -1.97 16.59
C LEU A 420 -2.47 -3.44 16.28
N ALA A 421 -3.32 -4.40 16.66
CA ALA A 421 -3.08 -5.83 16.45
C ALA A 421 -3.53 -6.34 15.07
N ILE A 422 -4.26 -5.53 14.28
CA ILE A 422 -4.74 -5.91 12.94
C ILE A 422 -3.78 -5.31 11.90
N GLY A 423 -2.76 -6.06 11.46
CA GLY A 423 -1.87 -5.50 10.44
C GLY A 423 -0.64 -6.26 9.94
N ARG A 424 -0.48 -7.58 10.14
CA ARG A 424 0.57 -8.34 9.41
C ARG A 424 0.22 -9.82 9.20
N PRO A 425 0.31 -10.35 7.97
CA PRO A 425 0.37 -11.80 7.74
C PRO A 425 1.77 -12.33 8.11
N ALA A 426 1.79 -13.45 8.83
CA ALA A 426 3.01 -14.12 9.27
C ALA A 426 3.73 -14.78 8.08
N THR A 427 4.98 -14.43 7.84
CA THR A 427 5.92 -15.28 7.10
C THR A 427 7.29 -15.17 7.77
N ILE A 428 7.95 -16.32 7.88
CA ILE A 428 9.33 -16.59 8.31
C ILE A 428 9.53 -16.84 9.82
N ALA A 429 9.49 -18.13 10.19
CA ALA A 429 10.42 -18.75 11.13
C ALA A 429 10.34 -20.30 11.00
N ALA A 430 10.97 -20.85 9.97
CA ALA A 430 11.28 -22.28 9.89
C ALA A 430 12.80 -22.45 9.92
N ALA A 431 13.38 -22.32 11.10
CA ALA A 431 14.76 -22.71 11.38
C ALA A 431 14.95 -22.88 12.90
N ALA A 432 14.47 -23.99 13.45
CA ALA A 432 14.96 -24.61 14.70
C ALA A 432 14.15 -25.87 15.05
N ARG A 433 14.64 -27.04 14.63
CA ARG A 433 14.42 -28.36 15.23
C ARG A 433 15.77 -29.07 15.10
N THR A 434 16.45 -29.66 16.08
CA THR A 434 16.20 -30.02 17.49
C THR A 434 17.58 -30.42 18.04
N PRO A 435 17.91 -30.29 19.34
CA PRO A 435 19.10 -30.92 19.91
C PRO A 435 18.79 -32.38 20.29
N GLY A 436 19.72 -33.27 19.99
CA GLY A 436 19.66 -34.67 20.42
C GLY A 436 21.07 -35.22 20.53
N ALA A 437 21.63 -35.15 21.73
CA ALA A 437 22.87 -35.81 22.09
C ALA A 437 22.54 -37.15 22.77
N THR A 438 23.13 -38.24 22.27
CA THR A 438 23.69 -39.30 23.13
C THR A 438 24.63 -40.20 22.32
N SER A 439 25.83 -40.35 22.86
CA SER A 439 26.93 -41.26 22.50
C SER A 439 26.64 -42.71 22.86
N ALA A 440 27.19 -43.66 22.08
CA ALA A 440 27.94 -44.87 22.50
C ALA A 440 27.83 -45.97 21.43
N GLY A 441 28.98 -46.53 21.03
CA GLY A 441 29.09 -47.66 20.10
C GLY A 441 30.04 -47.40 18.96
#